data_AF-I7AFL7-F1
#
_entry.id   AF-I7AFL7-F1
#
_cell.length_a   1.000
_cell.length_b   1.000
_cell.length_c   1.000
_cell.angle_alpha   90.00
_cell.angle_beta   90.00
_cell.angle_gamma   90.00
#
_symmetry.space_group_name_H-M   'P 1'
#
loop_
_entity.id
_entity.type
_entity.pdbx_description
1 polymer ?
#
loop_
_entity_poly.entity_id
_entity_poly.type
_entity_poly.pdbx_seq_one_letter_code
_entity_poly.pdbx_strand_id
1 'polypeptide(L)'
;MGFLNKLVITVKKPTKRSKQMCMHIRRMLEPNVTSKLRDKNTTVRSYLDVADILELSHFILVDARDIKIGVRPKGPTYVFNVIDYNPKYVMVGSEYYKDDPCITFTGESDTKELFMSLSSQPKTFKRNLHFYFDGDLIHVRHYAIVTKEEEDIKVGFNEIGPRITMKLIKKMDGFFE
;
A
#
# COMPACT_ATOMS: atom_id res chain seq x y z
N MET A 1 18.83 -3.36 -11.06
CA MET A 1 18.03 -4.27 -10.22
C MET A 1 17.03 -3.42 -9.46
N GLY A 2 15.74 -3.49 -9.82
CA GLY A 2 14.71 -2.71 -9.14
C GLY A 2 14.34 -3.42 -7.84
N PHE A 3 14.58 -2.79 -6.70
CA PHE A 3 14.07 -3.27 -5.42
C PHE A 3 12.53 -3.43 -5.53
N LEU A 4 11.97 -4.53 -5.01
CA LEU A 4 10.54 -4.82 -5.12
C LEU A 4 9.82 -4.83 -3.78
N ASN A 5 10.53 -5.08 -2.68
CA ASN A 5 9.92 -5.38 -1.39
C ASN A 5 9.53 -4.10 -0.63
N LYS A 6 8.33 -4.10 -0.05
CA LYS A 6 7.82 -2.97 0.73
C LYS A 6 7.96 -3.26 2.23
N LEU A 7 8.62 -2.38 2.97
CA LEU A 7 8.59 -2.39 4.43
C LEU A 7 7.39 -1.57 4.89
N VAL A 8 6.44 -2.19 5.59
CA VAL A 8 5.32 -1.49 6.21
C VAL A 8 5.44 -1.70 7.71
N ILE A 9 5.58 -0.62 8.47
CA ILE A 9 5.74 -0.65 9.93
C ILE A 9 4.91 0.44 10.58
N THR A 10 4.67 0.30 11.88
CA THR A 10 4.04 1.35 12.67
C THR A 10 5.06 2.26 13.35
N VAL A 11 4.61 3.41 13.83
CA VAL A 11 5.36 4.22 14.82
C VAL A 11 5.62 3.44 16.11
N LYS A 12 6.55 3.94 16.94
CA LYS A 12 6.78 3.40 18.31
C LYS A 12 5.51 3.54 19.14
N LYS A 13 5.18 2.52 19.94
CA LYS A 13 3.97 2.48 20.79
C LYS A 13 2.67 2.75 19.99
N PRO A 14 2.39 1.95 18.95
CA PRO A 14 1.27 2.23 18.04
C PRO A 14 -0.10 2.00 18.70
N THR A 15 -1.07 2.83 18.32
CA THR A 15 -2.47 2.65 18.72
C THR A 15 -3.07 1.38 18.07
N LYS A 16 -4.20 0.90 18.59
CA LYS A 16 -4.95 -0.21 17.96
C LYS A 16 -5.29 0.08 16.50
N ARG A 17 -5.70 1.32 16.21
CA ARG A 17 -6.01 1.79 14.85
C ARG A 17 -4.78 1.73 13.94
N SER A 18 -3.63 2.21 14.41
CA SER A 18 -2.37 2.17 13.64
C SER A 18 -1.95 0.75 13.31
N LYS A 19 -2.04 -0.18 14.28
CA LYS A 19 -1.75 -1.61 14.07
C LYS A 19 -2.65 -2.24 13.02
N GLN A 20 -3.96 -1.98 13.11
CA GLN A 20 -4.94 -2.51 12.18
C GLN A 20 -4.72 -1.97 10.75
N MET A 21 -4.51 -0.66 10.62
CA MET A 21 -4.22 -0.03 9.32
C MET A 21 -2.91 -0.55 8.73
N CYS A 22 -1.86 -0.72 9.53
CA CYS A 22 -0.60 -1.32 9.10
C CYS A 22 -0.80 -2.74 8.57
N MET A 23 -1.56 -3.57 9.28
CA MET A 23 -1.87 -4.93 8.83
C MET A 23 -2.65 -4.93 7.50
N HIS A 24 -3.60 -4.02 7.33
CA HIS A 24 -4.35 -3.92 6.09
C HIS A 24 -3.50 -3.42 4.92
N ILE A 25 -2.64 -2.42 5.13
CA ILE A 25 -1.71 -1.94 4.09
C ILE A 25 -0.75 -3.06 3.68
N ARG A 26 -0.26 -3.87 4.63
CA ARG A 26 0.51 -5.09 4.31
C ARG A 26 -0.30 -6.01 3.40
N ARG A 27 -1.55 -6.33 3.76
CA ARG A 27 -2.41 -7.20 2.95
C ARG A 27 -2.69 -6.66 1.55
N MET A 28 -2.90 -5.35 1.42
CA MET A 28 -3.09 -4.69 0.13
C MET A 28 -1.88 -4.88 -0.78
N LEU A 29 -0.66 -4.85 -0.24
CA LEU A 29 0.60 -4.87 -0.98
C LEU A 29 1.29 -6.25 -1.04
N GLU A 30 0.62 -7.32 -0.61
CA GLU A 30 1.13 -8.69 -0.80
C GLU A 30 1.31 -9.00 -2.30
N PRO A 31 2.24 -9.91 -2.67
CA PRO A 31 3.14 -10.66 -1.80
C PRO A 31 4.42 -9.91 -1.43
N ASN A 32 4.84 -8.90 -2.21
CA ASN A 32 6.14 -8.24 -2.09
C ASN A 32 6.16 -7.19 -0.97
N VAL A 33 5.86 -7.63 0.24
CA VAL A 33 5.72 -6.80 1.42
C VAL A 33 6.08 -7.61 2.66
N THR A 34 6.45 -6.90 3.72
CA THR A 34 6.75 -7.45 5.06
C THR A 34 5.50 -7.96 5.81
N SER A 35 4.67 -8.79 5.16
CA SER A 35 3.41 -9.32 5.70
C SER A 35 3.58 -10.14 6.99
N LYS A 36 4.70 -10.86 7.12
CA LYS A 36 5.03 -11.72 8.27
C LYS A 36 5.82 -11.01 9.37
N LEU A 37 6.16 -9.73 9.18
CA LEU A 37 6.94 -8.98 10.17
C LEU A 37 6.09 -8.75 11.42
N ARG A 38 6.61 -9.17 12.59
CA ARG A 38 5.97 -8.85 13.87
C ARG A 38 6.23 -7.40 14.24
N ASP A 39 5.18 -6.65 14.55
CA ASP A 39 5.27 -5.26 14.98
C ASP A 39 6.04 -5.17 16.31
N LYS A 40 7.33 -4.86 16.21
CA LYS A 40 8.20 -4.49 17.33
C LYS A 40 8.33 -2.97 17.38
N ASN A 41 8.78 -2.43 18.51
CA ASN A 41 9.09 -1.00 18.65
C ASN A 41 10.39 -0.63 17.89
N THR A 42 10.38 -0.76 16.57
CA THR A 42 11.50 -0.50 15.66
C THR A 42 11.38 0.87 15.00
N THR A 43 12.41 1.33 14.31
CA THR A 43 12.42 2.60 13.57
C THR A 43 12.73 2.37 12.10
N VAL A 44 12.48 3.36 11.25
CA VAL A 44 12.96 3.34 9.85
C VAL A 44 14.48 3.11 9.82
N ARG A 45 15.23 3.81 10.69
CA ARG A 45 16.70 3.68 10.77
C ARG A 45 17.15 2.25 11.06
N SER A 46 16.46 1.48 11.90
CA SER A 46 16.87 0.11 12.22
C SER A 46 16.77 -0.86 11.04
N TYR A 47 16.07 -0.49 9.98
CA TYR A 47 15.95 -1.31 8.77
C TYR A 47 16.83 -0.81 7.62
N LEU A 48 17.49 0.35 7.75
CA LEU A 48 18.37 0.88 6.70
C LEU A 48 19.55 -0.05 6.42
N ASP A 49 20.18 -0.57 7.47
CA ASP A 49 21.36 -1.43 7.36
C ASP A 49 21.09 -2.76 6.64
N VAL A 50 19.84 -3.23 6.67
CA VAL A 50 19.41 -4.47 6.01
C VAL A 50 18.59 -4.21 4.75
N ALA A 51 18.40 -2.94 4.36
CA ALA A 51 17.47 -2.58 3.30
C ALA A 51 17.89 -3.11 1.93
N ASP A 52 19.20 -3.11 1.63
CA ASP A 52 19.73 -3.64 0.38
C ASP A 52 19.66 -5.17 0.33
N ILE A 53 19.97 -5.84 1.45
CA ILE A 53 19.90 -7.30 1.59
C ILE A 53 18.46 -7.79 1.40
N LEU A 54 17.49 -7.03 1.91
CA LEU A 54 16.06 -7.35 1.82
C LEU A 54 15.39 -6.77 0.56
N GLU A 55 16.16 -6.14 -0.32
CA GLU A 55 15.69 -5.51 -1.56
C GLU A 55 14.48 -4.57 -1.33
N LEU A 56 14.56 -3.75 -0.28
CA LEU A 56 13.49 -2.84 0.11
C LEU A 56 13.45 -1.61 -0.80
N SER A 57 12.31 -1.41 -1.47
CA SER A 57 12.04 -0.30 -2.39
C SER A 57 11.31 0.86 -1.75
N HIS A 58 10.38 0.56 -0.83
CA HIS A 58 9.58 1.57 -0.16
C HIS A 58 9.52 1.29 1.33
N PHE A 59 9.53 2.36 2.10
CA PHE A 59 9.30 2.33 3.54
C PHE A 59 8.00 3.06 3.82
N ILE A 60 7.02 2.34 4.34
CA ILE A 60 5.69 2.84 4.68
C ILE A 60 5.57 2.84 6.21
N LEU A 61 5.60 4.04 6.79
CA LEU A 61 5.42 4.25 8.22
C LEU A 61 3.98 4.67 8.50
N VAL A 62 3.29 3.88 9.31
CA VAL A 62 1.88 4.04 9.61
C VAL A 62 1.68 4.55 11.03
N ASP A 63 1.01 5.69 11.16
CA ASP A 63 0.48 6.22 12.42
C ASP A 63 -1.05 6.28 12.39
N ALA A 64 -1.70 6.68 13.48
CA ALA A 64 -3.16 6.72 13.60
C ALA A 64 -3.81 7.75 12.65
N ARG A 65 -3.08 8.84 12.35
CA ARG A 65 -3.54 9.96 11.53
C ARG A 65 -2.74 10.16 10.26
N ASP A 66 -1.54 9.61 10.16
CA ASP A 66 -0.65 9.87 9.03
C ASP A 66 -0.05 8.57 8.48
N ILE A 67 0.21 8.57 7.17
CA ILE A 67 0.97 7.54 6.47
C ILE A 67 2.13 8.25 5.78
N LYS A 68 3.36 7.79 6.03
CA LYS A 68 4.55 8.29 5.34
C LYS A 68 5.10 7.22 4.42
N ILE A 69 5.37 7.55 3.16
CA ILE A 69 5.94 6.65 2.17
C ILE A 69 7.26 7.25 1.69
N GLY A 70 8.38 6.65 2.09
CA GLY A 70 9.70 6.99 1.58
C GLY A 70 10.11 6.04 0.47
N VAL A 71 10.51 6.58 -0.67
CA VAL A 71 11.04 5.82 -1.82
C VAL A 71 12.55 5.67 -1.66
N ARG A 72 13.07 4.44 -1.72
CA ARG A 72 14.51 4.19 -1.61
C ARG A 72 15.23 4.37 -2.96
N PRO A 73 16.54 4.66 -2.93
CA PRO A 73 17.39 4.85 -1.75
C PRO A 73 17.40 6.28 -1.18
N LYS A 74 17.11 7.30 -1.99
CA LYS A 74 17.37 8.72 -1.66
C LYS A 74 16.11 9.55 -1.39
N GLY A 75 14.93 8.95 -1.48
CA GLY A 75 13.66 9.67 -1.46
C GLY A 75 13.03 9.69 -2.86
N PRO A 76 11.96 10.48 -3.04
CA PRO A 76 11.37 11.39 -2.06
C PRO A 76 10.56 10.67 -0.97
N THR A 77 10.17 11.43 0.06
CA THR A 77 9.23 11.00 1.12
C THR A 77 7.92 11.76 1.03
N TYR A 78 6.82 11.03 0.92
CA TYR A 78 5.48 11.58 0.89
C TYR A 78 4.82 11.41 2.25
N VAL A 79 4.16 12.47 2.73
CA VAL A 79 3.40 12.45 3.98
C VAL A 79 1.93 12.68 3.66
N PHE A 80 1.11 11.69 3.98
CA PHE A 80 -0.33 11.72 3.80
C PHE A 80 -1.03 11.79 5.15
N ASN A 81 -2.04 12.64 5.28
CA ASN A 81 -2.97 12.60 6.40
C ASN A 81 -4.16 11.72 6.06
N VAL A 82 -4.57 10.85 6.98
CA VAL A 82 -5.70 9.93 6.86
C VAL A 82 -6.97 10.66 7.30
N ILE A 83 -7.79 11.03 6.34
CA ILE A 83 -9.06 11.74 6.53
C ILE A 83 -10.15 10.77 6.99
N ASP A 84 -10.28 9.63 6.30
CA ASP A 84 -11.21 8.58 6.65
C ASP A 84 -10.56 7.19 6.51
N TYR A 85 -10.96 6.27 7.38
CA TYR A 85 -10.51 4.89 7.35
C TYR A 85 -11.65 3.96 7.80
N ASN A 86 -12.11 3.15 6.86
CA ASN A 86 -13.04 2.07 7.12
C ASN A 86 -12.27 0.74 7.21
N PRO A 87 -12.20 0.11 8.39
CA PRO A 87 -11.45 -1.12 8.59
C PRO A 87 -12.16 -2.37 8.08
N LYS A 88 -13.35 -2.26 7.45
CA LYS A 88 -14.03 -3.43 6.90
C LYS A 88 -13.13 -4.10 5.87
N TYR A 89 -12.84 -5.37 6.12
CA TYR A 89 -12.00 -6.20 5.26
C TYR A 89 -12.67 -7.55 5.04
N VAL A 90 -12.75 -7.98 3.79
CA VAL A 90 -13.29 -9.28 3.41
C VAL A 90 -12.13 -10.18 3.05
N MET A 91 -12.01 -11.31 3.74
CA MET A 91 -11.00 -12.31 3.41
C MET A 91 -11.38 -13.01 2.11
N VAL A 92 -10.44 -13.05 1.18
CA VAL A 92 -10.51 -13.88 -0.03
C VAL A 92 -9.43 -14.97 0.04
N GLY A 93 -9.52 -15.95 -0.85
CA GLY A 93 -8.60 -17.08 -0.87
C GLY A 93 -7.14 -16.65 -1.05
N SER A 94 -6.21 -17.47 -0.55
CA SER A 94 -4.77 -17.17 -0.58
C SER A 94 -4.21 -17.03 -1.99
N GLU A 95 -4.87 -17.61 -2.98
CA GLU A 95 -4.56 -17.48 -4.39
C GLU A 95 -4.62 -16.03 -4.89
N TYR A 96 -5.44 -15.17 -4.28
CA TYR A 96 -5.55 -13.76 -4.66
C TYR A 96 -4.29 -12.97 -4.28
N TYR A 97 -3.49 -13.45 -3.32
CA TYR A 97 -2.31 -12.75 -2.79
C TYR A 97 -0.99 -13.32 -3.33
N LYS A 98 -1.04 -14.20 -4.34
CA LYS A 98 0.15 -14.78 -4.98
C LYS A 98 0.87 -13.80 -5.92
N ASP A 99 0.15 -12.80 -6.43
CA ASP A 99 0.67 -11.73 -7.29
C ASP A 99 0.37 -10.35 -6.68
N ASP A 100 1.17 -9.35 -7.06
CA ASP A 100 0.96 -7.95 -6.69
C ASP A 100 -0.41 -7.46 -7.20
N PRO A 101 -1.06 -6.50 -6.54
CA PRO A 101 -2.32 -5.95 -7.06
C PRO A 101 -2.07 -5.17 -8.35
N CYS A 102 -3.04 -5.20 -9.27
CA CYS A 102 -3.11 -4.27 -10.39
C CYS A 102 -3.45 -2.88 -9.84
N ILE A 103 -2.67 -1.86 -10.21
CA ILE A 103 -2.92 -0.48 -9.78
C ILE A 103 -3.64 0.26 -10.89
N THR A 104 -4.73 0.94 -10.54
CA THR A 104 -5.52 1.75 -11.48
C THR A 104 -5.86 3.11 -10.88
N PHE A 105 -6.11 4.08 -11.75
CA PHE A 105 -6.40 5.46 -11.35
C PHE A 105 -7.68 6.00 -11.96
N THR A 106 -8.28 6.96 -11.30
CA THR A 106 -9.27 7.88 -11.88
C THR A 106 -8.96 9.29 -11.40
N GLY A 107 -8.94 10.26 -12.31
CA GLY A 107 -8.49 11.63 -12.04
C GLY A 107 -6.98 11.82 -12.25
N GLU A 108 -6.51 13.05 -12.08
CA GLU A 108 -5.10 13.46 -12.25
C GLU A 108 -4.41 13.72 -10.91
N SER A 109 -3.14 13.33 -10.80
CA SER A 109 -2.31 13.60 -9.62
C SER A 109 -0.83 13.32 -9.88
N ASP A 110 0.03 14.18 -9.34
CA ASP A 110 1.49 14.01 -9.34
C ASP A 110 1.97 12.82 -8.49
N THR A 111 1.06 12.19 -7.74
CA THR A 111 1.36 10.99 -6.92
C THR A 111 1.12 9.68 -7.65
N LYS A 112 0.64 9.70 -8.91
CA LYS A 112 0.42 8.49 -9.71
C LYS A 112 1.67 7.62 -9.81
N GLU A 113 2.82 8.22 -10.08
CA GLU A 113 4.10 7.49 -10.20
C GLU A 113 4.49 6.77 -8.91
N LEU A 114 4.32 7.45 -7.76
CA LEU A 114 4.53 6.85 -6.45
C LEU A 114 3.64 5.63 -6.22
N PHE A 115 2.34 5.74 -6.53
CA PHE A 115 1.45 4.63 -6.30
C PHE A 115 1.73 3.50 -7.28
N MET A 116 2.01 3.80 -8.54
CA MET A 116 2.43 2.78 -9.52
C MET A 116 3.67 2.01 -9.07
N SER A 117 4.66 2.67 -8.48
CA SER A 117 5.88 1.99 -8.00
C SER A 117 5.64 1.04 -6.83
N LEU A 118 4.45 1.03 -6.22
CA LEU A 118 4.07 0.06 -5.18
C LEU A 118 3.71 -1.33 -5.75
N SER A 119 3.61 -1.51 -7.07
CA SER A 119 3.30 -2.79 -7.69
C SER A 119 4.27 -3.09 -8.83
N SER A 120 4.79 -4.32 -8.90
CA SER A 120 5.67 -4.77 -9.99
C SER A 120 4.91 -5.15 -11.28
N GLN A 121 3.63 -4.77 -11.36
CA GLN A 121 2.60 -5.31 -12.26
C GLN A 121 2.33 -6.82 -12.06
N PRO A 122 1.07 -7.23 -11.86
CA PRO A 122 0.73 -8.64 -11.75
C PRO A 122 0.89 -9.40 -13.06
N LYS A 123 1.21 -10.69 -12.95
CA LYS A 123 0.99 -11.65 -14.03
C LYS A 123 -0.48 -12.06 -14.13
N THR A 124 -1.17 -12.17 -12.99
CA THR A 124 -2.60 -12.46 -12.92
C THR A 124 -3.39 -11.32 -12.27
N PHE A 125 -4.45 -10.87 -12.94
CA PHE A 125 -5.30 -9.79 -12.47
C PHE A 125 -6.34 -10.33 -11.48
N LYS A 126 -5.90 -10.71 -10.27
CA LYS A 126 -6.79 -11.20 -9.20
C LYS A 126 -7.19 -10.12 -8.20
N ARG A 127 -6.36 -9.09 -8.02
CA ARG A 127 -6.65 -7.96 -7.12
C ARG A 127 -6.39 -6.64 -7.80
N ASN A 128 -7.14 -5.63 -7.40
CA ASN A 128 -6.96 -4.26 -7.83
C ASN A 128 -6.86 -3.31 -6.64
N LEU A 129 -5.85 -2.44 -6.66
CA LEU A 129 -5.78 -1.24 -5.84
C LEU A 129 -6.13 -0.04 -6.70
N HIS A 130 -7.30 0.52 -6.45
CA HIS A 130 -7.79 1.68 -7.18
C HIS A 130 -7.54 2.96 -6.38
N PHE A 131 -7.01 3.97 -7.05
CA PHE A 131 -6.80 5.30 -6.51
C PHE A 131 -7.67 6.29 -7.28
N TYR A 132 -8.66 6.85 -6.61
CA TYR A 132 -9.50 7.91 -7.16
C TYR A 132 -9.08 9.25 -6.56
N PHE A 133 -8.71 10.18 -7.44
CA PHE A 133 -8.29 11.54 -7.10
C PHE A 133 -9.48 12.49 -7.22
N ASP A 134 -9.89 13.07 -6.10
CA ASP A 134 -11.00 14.02 -6.00
C ASP A 134 -10.51 15.29 -5.29
N GLY A 135 -10.13 16.31 -6.08
CA GLY A 135 -9.48 17.50 -5.57
C GLY A 135 -8.15 17.17 -4.86
N ASP A 136 -8.07 17.46 -3.56
CA ASP A 136 -6.93 17.15 -2.71
C ASP A 136 -7.04 15.80 -1.98
N LEU A 137 -8.14 15.08 -2.18
CA LEU A 137 -8.40 13.78 -1.58
C LEU A 137 -8.01 12.64 -2.51
N ILE A 138 -7.45 11.60 -1.90
CA ILE A 138 -7.04 10.36 -2.54
C ILE A 138 -7.84 9.24 -1.89
N HIS A 139 -8.77 8.65 -2.64
CA HIS A 139 -9.59 7.53 -2.22
C HIS A 139 -8.93 6.22 -2.67
N VAL A 140 -8.46 5.42 -1.71
CA VAL A 140 -7.89 4.10 -1.96
C VAL A 140 -8.95 3.03 -1.73
N ARG A 141 -9.15 2.18 -2.72
CA ARG A 141 -10.07 1.03 -2.67
C ARG A 141 -9.34 -0.23 -3.10
N HIS A 142 -9.72 -1.36 -2.51
CA HIS A 142 -9.11 -2.66 -2.78
C HIS A 142 -10.20 -3.65 -3.17
N TYR A 143 -10.04 -4.25 -4.34
CA TYR A 143 -11.01 -5.16 -4.94
C TYR A 143 -10.38 -6.52 -5.23
N ALA A 144 -11.17 -7.58 -5.04
CA ALA A 144 -10.96 -8.86 -5.66
C ALA A 144 -11.63 -8.87 -7.04
N ILE A 145 -10.90 -9.33 -8.04
CA ILE A 145 -11.37 -9.47 -9.42
C ILE A 145 -11.86 -10.91 -9.59
N VAL A 146 -13.14 -11.06 -9.89
CA VAL A 146 -13.80 -12.35 -10.12
C VAL A 146 -14.14 -12.46 -11.59
N THR A 147 -13.56 -13.44 -12.26
CA THR A 147 -13.90 -13.78 -13.65
C THR A 147 -14.82 -14.99 -13.64
N LYS A 148 -15.94 -14.90 -14.34
CA LYS A 148 -16.82 -16.04 -14.64
C LYS A 148 -16.84 -16.24 -16.15
N GLU A 149 -16.49 -17.45 -16.58
CA GLU A 149 -16.59 -17.88 -17.97
C GLU A 149 -17.88 -18.69 -18.10
N GLU A 150 -18.90 -18.08 -18.69
CA GLU A 150 -20.16 -18.74 -19.10
C GLU A 150 -20.20 -18.75 -20.64
N GLU A 151 -21.32 -18.38 -21.27
CA GLU A 151 -21.36 -18.11 -22.72
C GLU A 151 -20.57 -16.83 -23.09
N ASP A 152 -20.45 -15.89 -22.15
CA ASP A 152 -19.63 -14.67 -22.22
C ASP A 152 -18.66 -14.58 -21.02
N ILE A 153 -17.54 -13.88 -21.17
CA ILE A 153 -16.61 -13.58 -20.06
C ILE A 153 -17.15 -12.40 -19.25
N LYS A 154 -17.57 -12.65 -18.00
CA LYS A 154 -17.99 -11.62 -17.05
C LYS A 154 -16.88 -11.34 -16.04
N VAL A 155 -16.42 -10.09 -15.97
CA VAL A 155 -15.44 -9.63 -14.98
C VAL A 155 -16.14 -8.74 -13.96
N GLY A 156 -16.12 -9.15 -12.69
CA GLY A 156 -16.69 -8.42 -11.57
C GLY A 156 -15.63 -7.94 -10.58
N PHE A 157 -15.86 -6.77 -10.00
CA PHE A 157 -15.04 -6.23 -8.91
C PHE A 157 -15.82 -6.35 -7.59
N ASN A 158 -15.29 -7.18 -6.68
CA ASN A 158 -15.83 -7.30 -5.33
C ASN A 158 -14.93 -6.51 -4.38
N GLU A 159 -15.47 -5.48 -3.72
CA GLU A 159 -14.67 -4.71 -2.78
C GLU A 159 -14.32 -5.53 -1.54
N ILE A 160 -13.03 -5.67 -1.28
CA ILE A 160 -12.49 -6.44 -0.14
C ILE A 160 -11.87 -5.54 0.93
N GLY A 161 -11.66 -4.26 0.62
CA GLY A 161 -11.21 -3.25 1.57
C GLY A 161 -9.73 -3.38 2.00
N PRO A 162 -9.28 -2.55 2.95
CA PRO A 162 -10.04 -1.46 3.59
C PRO A 162 -10.33 -0.31 2.63
N ARG A 163 -11.18 0.64 3.06
CA ARG A 163 -11.27 1.96 2.43
C ARG A 163 -10.38 2.93 3.20
N ILE A 164 -9.52 3.63 2.49
CA ILE A 164 -8.69 4.71 3.05
C ILE A 164 -8.97 5.95 2.20
N THR A 165 -9.23 7.07 2.84
CA THR A 165 -9.21 8.39 2.20
C THR A 165 -8.11 9.20 2.86
N MET A 166 -7.21 9.75 2.05
CA MET A 166 -6.06 10.47 2.53
C MET A 166 -5.78 11.71 1.70
N LYS A 167 -5.07 12.67 2.28
CA LYS A 167 -4.66 13.91 1.63
C LYS A 167 -3.14 14.02 1.67
N LEU A 168 -2.51 14.36 0.55
CA LEU A 168 -1.07 14.67 0.55
C LEU A 168 -0.85 15.98 1.31
N ILE A 169 -0.02 15.92 2.35
CA ILE A 169 0.35 17.09 3.16
C ILE A 169 1.63 17.71 2.66
N LYS A 170 2.64 16.87 2.36
CA LYS A 170 3.92 17.32 1.81
C LYS A 170 4.68 16.21 1.11
N LYS A 171 5.50 16.61 0.14
CA LYS A 171 6.56 15.83 -0.49
C LYS A 171 7.90 16.41 -0.03
N MET A 172 8.79 15.56 0.44
CA MET A 172 10.13 15.91 0.93
C MET A 172 11.14 15.25 -0.01
N ASP A 173 12.16 15.97 -0.44
CA ASP A 173 13.09 15.45 -1.47
C ASP A 173 13.95 14.28 -0.97
N GLY A 174 14.24 14.23 0.34
CA GLY A 174 15.03 13.19 0.98
C GLY A 174 14.25 11.96 1.46
N PHE A 175 14.98 10.95 1.93
CA PHE A 175 14.42 9.73 2.53
C PHE A 175 14.27 9.88 4.05
N PHE A 176 13.06 10.22 4.51
CA PHE A 176 12.73 10.46 5.92
C PHE A 176 13.62 11.52 6.62
N GLU A 177 14.15 12.49 5.86
CA GLU A 177 15.00 13.59 6.33
C GLU A 177 14.21 14.84 6.73
#